data_AF-A0A7C9LMT5-F1
#
_entry.id   AF-A0A7C9LMT5-F1
#
_cell.length_a   1.000
_cell.length_b   1.000
_cell.length_c   1.000
_cell.angle_alpha   90.00
_cell.angle_beta   90.00
_cell.angle_gamma   90.00
#
_symmetry.space_group_name_H-M   'P 1'
#
loop_
_entity.id
_entity.type
_entity.pdbx_description
1 polymer ?
#
loop_
_entity_poly.entity_id
_entity_poly.type
_entity_poly.pdbx_seq_one_letter_code
_entity_poly.pdbx_strand_id
1 'polypeptide(L)'
;MDEQEIFESEVRSNDDLAGVFEHDGDTGYFYLYDLTKGESQRIIAALHMMSGTADFSADEVAVRWDQNEQFVGLLIKGKLWAAFEAEGSRPFDGGYGRVEKSEIPENIRALFEGKA
;
A
#
# COMPACT_ATOMS: atom_id res chain seq x y z
N MET A 1 -9.61 -9.55 -23.26
CA MET A 1 -9.76 -9.82 -21.83
C MET A 1 -9.56 -8.47 -21.20
N ASP A 2 -10.55 -7.97 -20.48
CA ASP A 2 -10.40 -6.73 -19.73
C ASP A 2 -9.31 -6.99 -18.69
N GLU A 3 -8.17 -6.32 -18.88
CA GLU A 3 -7.12 -6.25 -17.87
C GLU A 3 -7.77 -5.60 -16.65
N GLN A 4 -7.84 -6.33 -15.53
CA GLN A 4 -8.51 -5.83 -14.33
C GLN A 4 -7.64 -4.73 -13.73
N GLU A 5 -7.96 -3.48 -14.07
CA GLU A 5 -7.46 -2.32 -13.38
C GLU A 5 -7.97 -2.35 -11.93
N ILE A 6 -7.07 -2.23 -10.96
CA ILE A 6 -7.39 -2.18 -9.54
C ILE A 6 -6.91 -0.85 -9.00
N PHE A 7 -7.76 -0.16 -8.26
CA PHE A 7 -7.42 1.07 -7.57
C PHE A 7 -8.03 1.03 -6.17
N GLU A 8 -7.22 1.28 -5.15
CA GLU A 8 -7.65 1.36 -3.76
C GLU A 8 -6.85 2.44 -3.04
N SER A 9 -7.49 3.17 -2.13
CA SER A 9 -6.83 4.28 -1.43
C SER A 9 -7.50 4.57 -0.09
N GLU A 10 -6.72 5.08 0.86
CA GLU A 10 -7.28 5.57 2.12
C GLU A 10 -6.59 6.88 2.54
N VAL A 11 -7.41 7.92 2.68
CA VAL A 11 -6.99 9.22 3.18
C VAL A 11 -6.91 9.15 4.70
N ARG A 12 -5.80 9.66 5.25
CA ARG A 12 -5.59 9.79 6.68
C ARG A 12 -6.62 10.75 7.27
N SER A 13 -7.04 10.54 8.52
CA SER A 13 -8.11 11.33 9.15
C SER A 13 -7.87 12.85 9.19
N ASN A 14 -6.60 13.29 9.12
CA ASN A 14 -6.22 14.70 9.07
C ASN A 14 -6.17 15.30 7.66
N ASP A 15 -6.55 14.55 6.61
CA ASP A 15 -6.56 14.96 5.21
C ASP A 15 -5.19 15.43 4.66
N ASP A 16 -4.09 15.05 5.32
CA ASP A 16 -2.72 15.43 4.97
C ASP A 16 -2.00 14.38 4.11
N LEU A 17 -2.27 13.11 4.37
CA LEU A 17 -1.64 11.96 3.72
C LEU A 17 -2.67 10.98 3.17
N ALA A 18 -2.28 10.21 2.14
CA ALA A 18 -3.05 9.07 1.68
C ALA A 18 -2.15 7.91 1.24
N GLY A 19 -2.54 6.68 1.55
CA GLY A 19 -2.00 5.51 0.85
C GLY A 19 -2.79 5.29 -0.43
N VAL A 20 -2.11 4.94 -1.52
CA VAL A 20 -2.75 4.67 -2.81
C VAL A 20 -2.12 3.44 -3.43
N PHE A 21 -2.93 2.45 -3.78
CA PHE A 21 -2.54 1.30 -4.58
C PHE A 21 -3.21 1.39 -5.95
N GLU A 22 -2.43 1.14 -6.99
CA GLU A 22 -2.93 0.98 -8.35
C GLU A 22 -2.28 -0.24 -9.02
N HIS A 23 -3.06 -0.92 -9.84
CA HIS A 23 -2.60 -1.95 -10.74
C HIS A 23 -3.26 -1.73 -12.10
N ASP A 24 -2.49 -1.47 -13.14
CA ASP A 24 -3.01 -1.10 -14.48
C ASP A 24 -3.35 -2.31 -15.37
N GLY A 25 -3.13 -3.51 -14.86
CA GLY A 25 -3.28 -4.76 -15.62
C GLY A 25 -1.96 -5.48 -15.87
N ASP A 26 -0.85 -4.74 -15.80
CA ASP A 26 0.51 -5.25 -16.00
C ASP A 26 1.46 -4.86 -14.86
N THR A 27 1.28 -3.74 -14.17
CA THR A 27 2.15 -3.33 -13.06
C THR A 27 1.35 -2.79 -11.90
N GLY A 28 1.72 -3.25 -10.69
CA GLY A 28 1.14 -2.80 -9.43
C GLY A 28 2.10 -1.93 -8.62
N TYR A 29 1.67 -0.74 -8.22
CA TYR A 29 2.41 0.18 -7.36
C TYR A 29 1.62 0.56 -6.12
N PHE A 30 2.35 0.80 -5.04
CA PHE A 30 1.83 1.37 -3.80
C PHE A 30 2.56 2.68 -3.48
N TYR A 31 1.80 3.73 -3.21
CA TYR A 31 2.31 5.09 -3.01
C TYR A 31 1.89 5.65 -1.67
N LEU A 32 2.71 6.58 -1.16
CA LEU A 32 2.33 7.53 -0.12
C LEU A 32 2.19 8.92 -0.75
N TYR A 33 1.00 9.50 -0.61
CA TYR A 33 0.67 10.82 -1.13
C TYR A 33 0.67 11.85 0.00
N ASP A 34 1.22 13.03 -0.28
CA ASP A 34 1.12 14.26 0.50
C ASP A 34 0.08 15.18 -0.14
N LEU A 35 -1.12 15.21 0.44
CA LEU A 35 -2.27 15.93 -0.10
C LEU A 35 -2.14 17.45 0.10
N THR A 36 -1.23 17.90 0.95
CA THR A 36 -0.93 19.32 1.18
C THR A 36 -0.11 19.92 0.04
N LYS A 37 0.49 19.09 -0.82
CA LYS A 37 1.26 19.50 -1.99
C LYS A 37 0.41 19.53 -3.26
N GLY A 38 0.88 20.32 -4.24
CA GLY A 38 0.30 20.35 -5.58
C GLY A 38 0.48 19.01 -6.31
N GLU A 39 -0.38 18.72 -7.29
CA GLU A 39 -0.51 17.40 -7.93
C GLU A 39 0.81 16.77 -8.39
N SER A 40 1.73 17.55 -8.97
CA SER A 40 3.03 17.07 -9.45
C SER A 40 4.03 16.69 -8.35
N GLN A 41 3.72 16.96 -7.08
CA GLN A 41 4.58 16.74 -5.93
C GLN A 41 3.91 15.89 -4.83
N ARG A 42 2.73 15.32 -5.11
CA ARG A 42 1.98 14.54 -4.13
C ARG A 42 2.66 13.22 -3.79
N ILE A 43 3.29 12.55 -4.75
CA ILE A 43 3.98 11.28 -4.48
C ILE A 43 5.25 11.54 -3.68
N ILE A 44 5.27 11.19 -2.40
CA ILE A 44 6.44 11.34 -1.52
C ILE A 44 7.18 10.03 -1.28
N ALA A 45 6.53 8.88 -1.51
CA ALA A 45 7.18 7.57 -1.54
C ALA A 45 6.42 6.62 -2.50
N ALA A 46 7.14 5.63 -3.04
CA ALA A 46 6.60 4.65 -3.97
C ALA A 46 7.28 3.29 -3.77
N LEU A 47 6.49 2.23 -3.86
CA LEU A 47 6.92 0.83 -3.85
C LEU A 47 6.36 0.13 -5.07
N HIS A 48 7.24 -0.52 -5.83
CA HIS A 48 6.83 -1.41 -6.91
C HIS A 48 6.44 -2.76 -6.30
N MET A 49 5.15 -3.10 -6.36
CA MET A 49 4.61 -4.30 -5.72
C MET A 49 4.76 -5.52 -6.61
N MET A 50 4.40 -5.41 -7.89
CA MET A 50 4.40 -6.54 -8.81
C MET A 50 4.38 -6.13 -10.28
N SER A 51 4.75 -7.07 -11.14
CA SER A 51 4.56 -7.01 -12.59
C SER A 51 3.82 -8.26 -13.07
N GLY A 52 3.10 -8.14 -14.18
CA GLY A 52 2.16 -9.13 -14.71
C GLY A 52 0.77 -9.03 -14.07
N THR A 53 -0.08 -9.97 -14.46
CA THR A 53 -1.48 -10.00 -14.02
C THR A 53 -1.58 -10.30 -12.52
N ALA A 54 -2.44 -9.54 -11.82
CA ALA A 54 -2.78 -9.80 -10.43
C ALA A 54 -3.41 -11.19 -10.24
N ASP A 55 -3.01 -11.89 -9.18
CA ASP A 55 -3.61 -13.17 -8.78
C ASP A 55 -4.83 -13.01 -7.84
N PHE A 56 -5.29 -11.76 -7.68
CA PHE A 56 -6.31 -11.31 -6.75
C PHE A 56 -7.26 -10.33 -7.44
N SER A 57 -8.46 -10.17 -6.90
CA SER A 57 -9.44 -9.17 -7.34
C SER A 57 -9.40 -7.90 -6.48
N ALA A 58 -10.06 -6.84 -6.94
CA ALA A 58 -10.12 -5.56 -6.23
C ALA A 58 -10.70 -5.67 -4.81
N ASP A 59 -11.67 -6.56 -4.57
CA ASP A 59 -12.27 -6.79 -3.25
C ASP A 59 -11.33 -7.50 -2.26
N GLU A 60 -10.24 -8.09 -2.75
CA GLU A 60 -9.19 -8.69 -1.92
C GLU A 60 -8.08 -7.69 -1.56
N VAL A 61 -8.16 -6.45 -2.04
CA VAL A 61 -7.19 -5.38 -1.77
C VAL A 61 -7.77 -4.40 -0.76
N ALA A 62 -6.96 -4.02 0.22
CA ALA A 62 -7.29 -2.93 1.11
C ALA A 62 -6.05 -2.07 1.37
N VAL A 63 -6.23 -0.75 1.27
CA VAL A 63 -5.28 0.23 1.82
C VAL A 63 -5.85 0.68 3.15
N ARG A 64 -5.07 0.54 4.22
CA ARG A 64 -5.52 0.88 5.58
C ARG A 64 -4.47 1.64 6.37
N TRP A 65 -4.88 2.60 7.17
CA TRP A 65 -4.08 3.15 8.27
C TRP A 65 -4.11 2.22 9.48
N ASP A 66 -3.01 2.18 10.24
CA ASP A 66 -3.04 1.61 11.57
C ASP A 66 -3.90 2.47 12.52
N GLN A 67 -4.16 1.98 13.73
CA GLN A 67 -5.04 2.67 14.68
C GLN A 67 -4.56 4.08 15.05
N ASN A 68 -3.24 4.29 15.10
CA ASN A 68 -2.66 5.57 15.45
C ASN A 68 -2.29 6.40 14.21
N GLU A 69 -2.61 5.90 13.02
CA GLU A 69 -2.26 6.48 11.72
C GLU A 69 -0.77 6.83 11.58
N GLN A 70 0.10 6.04 12.19
CA GLN A 70 1.56 6.11 12.05
C GLN A 70 2.04 5.37 10.80
N PHE A 71 1.29 4.37 10.36
CA PHE A 71 1.59 3.55 9.19
C PHE A 71 0.37 3.40 8.31
N VAL A 72 0.58 3.47 7.00
CA VAL A 72 -0.40 3.04 6.00
C VAL A 72 0.08 1.76 5.35
N GLY A 73 -0.77 0.75 5.33
CA GLY A 73 -0.47 -0.59 4.85
C GLY A 73 -1.28 -0.95 3.61
N LEU A 74 -0.63 -1.68 2.69
CA LEU A 74 -1.28 -2.41 1.61
C LEU A 74 -1.51 -3.85 2.05
N LEU A 75 -2.77 -4.24 2.15
CA LEU A 75 -3.21 -5.60 2.40
C LEU A 75 -3.73 -6.21 1.11
N ILE A 76 -3.27 -7.42 0.80
CA ILE A 76 -3.78 -8.23 -0.31
C ILE A 76 -4.12 -9.60 0.29
N LYS A 77 -5.37 -10.03 0.10
CA LYS A 77 -5.93 -11.24 0.72
C LYS A 77 -5.81 -11.22 2.25
N GLY A 78 -6.04 -10.05 2.84
CA GLY A 78 -5.96 -9.81 4.29
C GLY A 78 -4.55 -9.88 4.90
N LYS A 79 -3.50 -10.00 4.08
CA LYS A 79 -2.10 -10.02 4.54
C LYS A 79 -1.40 -8.72 4.18
N LEU A 80 -0.64 -8.17 5.13
CA LEU A 80 0.19 -6.99 4.90
C LEU A 80 1.39 -7.32 3.99
N TRP A 81 1.47 -6.62 2.86
CA TRP A 81 2.51 -6.80 1.84
C TRP A 81 3.39 -5.57 1.61
N ALA A 82 2.92 -4.38 1.96
CA ALA A 82 3.75 -3.19 2.03
C ALA A 82 3.21 -2.24 3.09
N ALA A 83 4.09 -1.37 3.59
CA ALA A 83 3.69 -0.27 4.45
C ALA A 83 4.58 0.95 4.24
N PHE A 84 4.04 2.13 4.51
CA PHE A 84 4.82 3.35 4.68
C PHE A 84 4.64 3.90 6.10
N GLU A 85 5.74 4.37 6.68
CA GLU A 85 5.71 5.22 7.88
C GLU A 85 5.28 6.64 7.48
N ALA A 86 4.28 7.20 8.16
CA ALA A 86 3.82 8.56 7.94
C ALA A 86 4.95 9.57 8.20
N GLU A 87 5.66 9.39 9.30
CA GLU A 87 6.79 10.24 9.67
C GLU A 87 8.06 9.80 8.92
N GLY A 88 8.55 10.65 8.02
CA GLY A 88 9.77 10.38 7.25
C GLY A 88 9.56 9.51 6.01
N SER A 89 8.33 9.07 5.73
CA SER A 89 7.94 8.41 4.47
C SER A 89 8.73 7.13 4.19
N ARG A 90 9.12 6.41 5.25
CA ARG A 90 9.95 5.22 5.13
C ARG A 90 9.15 4.04 4.55
N PRO A 91 9.63 3.41 3.46
CA PRO A 91 9.00 2.21 2.92
C PRO A 91 9.36 0.93 3.69
N PHE A 92 8.41 0.00 3.76
CA PHE A 92 8.62 -1.40 4.16
C PHE A 92 8.04 -2.32 3.09
N ASP A 93 8.90 -3.07 2.40
CA ASP A 93 8.51 -4.00 1.34
C ASP A 93 8.39 -5.43 1.91
N GLY A 94 7.22 -6.04 1.77
CA GLY A 94 6.95 -7.41 2.17
C GLY A 94 7.32 -8.45 1.11
N GLY A 95 7.76 -8.01 -0.07
CA GLY A 95 8.18 -8.85 -1.18
C GLY A 95 7.01 -9.59 -1.81
N TYR A 96 5.94 -8.87 -2.20
CA TYR A 96 4.79 -9.52 -2.85
C TYR A 96 5.24 -10.35 -4.05
N GLY A 97 4.84 -11.64 -4.07
CA GLY A 97 5.22 -12.59 -5.12
C GLY A 97 6.70 -12.99 -5.16
N ARG A 98 7.54 -12.48 -4.25
CA ARG A 98 8.97 -12.82 -4.17
C ARG A 98 9.22 -13.92 -3.14
N VAL A 99 10.21 -14.77 -3.42
CA VAL A 99 10.67 -15.84 -2.51
C VAL A 99 11.59 -15.28 -1.41
N GLU A 100 12.07 -14.05 -1.56
CA GLU A 100 12.98 -13.41 -0.60
C GLU A 100 12.29 -13.00 0.70
N LYS A 101 13.12 -12.76 1.73
CA LYS A 101 12.67 -12.51 3.10
C LYS A 101 12.03 -11.12 3.19
N SER A 102 10.76 -11.09 3.59
CA SER A 102 10.03 -9.85 3.92
C SER A 102 10.85 -8.90 4.78
N GLU A 103 10.92 -7.63 4.40
CA GLU A 103 11.59 -6.58 5.18
C GLU A 103 10.65 -5.92 6.20
N ILE A 104 9.36 -6.25 6.21
CA ILE A 104 8.39 -5.73 7.19
C ILE A 104 8.62 -6.38 8.56
N PRO A 105 8.99 -5.60 9.61
CA PRO A 105 9.11 -6.09 10.97
C PRO A 105 7.79 -6.61 11.55
N GLU A 106 7.85 -7.65 12.39
CA GLU A 106 6.67 -8.25 13.03
C GLU A 106 5.85 -7.26 13.86
N ASN A 107 6.50 -6.30 14.52
CA ASN A 107 5.81 -5.26 15.28
C ASN A 107 4.98 -4.32 14.40
N ILE A 108 5.33 -4.17 13.11
CA ILE A 108 4.52 -3.42 12.14
C ILE A 108 3.39 -4.32 11.62
N ARG A 109 3.65 -5.60 11.36
CA ARG A 109 2.62 -6.57 10.93
C ARG A 109 1.46 -6.65 11.92
N ALA A 110 1.78 -6.72 13.21
CA ALA A 110 0.80 -6.81 14.29
C ALA A 110 -0.19 -5.63 14.34
N LEU A 111 0.16 -4.46 13.77
CA LEU A 111 -0.73 -3.29 13.70
C LEU A 111 -1.91 -3.46 12.74
N PHE A 112 -1.82 -4.45 11.84
CA PHE A 112 -2.78 -4.72 10.77
C PHE A 112 -3.48 -6.07 10.90
N GLU A 113 -3.14 -6.87 11.92
CA GLU A 113 -3.83 -8.14 12.17
C GLU A 113 -5.30 -7.92 12.53
N GLY A 114 -6.19 -8.76 11.99
CA GLY A 114 -7.63 -8.70 12.25
C GLY A 114 -8.37 -7.57 11.52
N LYS A 115 -7.70 -6.83 10.63
CA LYS A 115 -8.30 -5.85 9.72
C LYS A 115 -8.44 -6.49 8.34
N ALA A 116 -9.59 -7.08 8.05
CA ALA A 116 -10.00 -7.56 6.73
C ALA A 116 -11.25 -6.82 6.30
#